data_AF-A0A0D2ZZG8-F1
#
_entry.id   AF-A0A0D2ZZG8-F1
#
_cell.length_a   1.000
_cell.length_b   1.000
_cell.length_c   1.000
_cell.angle_alpha   90.00
_cell.angle_beta   90.00
_cell.angle_gamma   90.00
#
_symmetry.space_group_name_H-M   'P 1'
#
loop_
_entity.id
_entity.type
_entity.pdbx_description
1 polymer ?
#
loop_
_entity_poly.entity_id
_entity_poly.type
_entity_poly.pdbx_seq_one_letter_code
_entity_poly.pdbx_strand_id
1 'polypeptide(L)'
;MFTRLQNLRQGSRSVDDYAEEFSLLLTRNEIFDSEVQLVSRFIGGLRTQIQNAMSQFDPLTVAEAHRRAVAFENQFKSSTQNWPSSSRARPPLASNEASHAHASKENNETGVTRAVGSTKQATPAEDLRRSNRPNALRCYTC
;
A
#
# COMPACT_ATOMS: atom_id res chain seq x y z
N MET A 1 32.11 -24.49 -3.40
CA MET A 1 30.70 -24.77 -3.04
C MET A 1 30.25 -23.85 -1.91
N PHE A 2 30.85 -23.88 -0.71
CA PHE A 2 30.61 -22.91 0.38
C PHE A 2 30.64 -21.42 -0.03
N THR A 3 31.55 -21.05 -0.93
CA THR A 3 31.64 -19.70 -1.54
C THR A 3 30.34 -19.22 -2.20
N ARG A 4 29.47 -20.13 -2.66
CA ARG A 4 28.20 -19.77 -3.31
C ARG A 4 27.16 -19.27 -2.31
N LEU A 5 27.14 -19.80 -1.08
CA LEU A 5 26.26 -19.25 -0.02
C LEU A 5 26.76 -17.90 0.47
N GLN A 6 28.08 -17.73 0.66
CA GLN A 6 28.68 -16.46 1.07
C GLN A 6 28.39 -15.32 0.08
N ASN A 7 28.45 -15.63 -1.22
CA ASN A 7 28.18 -14.69 -2.30
C ASN A 7 26.69 -14.61 -2.68
N LEU A 8 25.79 -15.33 -1.99
CA LEU A 8 24.37 -15.27 -2.28
C LEU A 8 23.84 -13.87 -1.95
N ARG A 9 23.15 -13.26 -2.91
CA ARG A 9 22.49 -11.97 -2.78
C ARG A 9 21.10 -12.06 -3.41
N GLN A 10 20.14 -11.34 -2.83
CA GLN A 10 18.80 -11.19 -3.40
C GLN A 10 18.88 -10.49 -4.76
N GLY A 11 19.66 -9.41 -4.86
CA GLY A 11 19.79 -8.62 -6.08
C GLY A 11 18.45 -8.03 -6.51
N SER A 12 18.12 -8.12 -7.79
CA SER A 12 16.82 -7.70 -8.36
C SER A 12 15.69 -8.72 -8.21
N ARG A 13 15.95 -9.90 -7.64
CA ARG A 13 14.97 -10.99 -7.44
C ARG A 13 14.05 -10.73 -6.25
N SER A 14 12.94 -11.45 -6.15
CA SER A 14 12.06 -11.38 -4.97
C SER A 14 12.75 -11.94 -3.72
N VAL A 15 12.19 -11.65 -2.54
CA VAL A 15 12.62 -12.30 -1.29
C VAL A 15 12.40 -13.81 -1.33
N ASP A 16 11.33 -14.28 -2.00
CA ASP A 16 10.99 -15.70 -2.09
C ASP A 16 11.99 -16.47 -2.97
N ASP A 17 12.30 -15.97 -4.18
CA ASP A 17 13.33 -16.57 -5.06
C ASP A 17 14.69 -16.71 -4.35
N TYR A 18 15.02 -15.71 -3.51
CA TYR A 18 16.25 -15.68 -2.71
C TYR A 18 16.21 -16.73 -1.59
N ALA A 19 15.08 -16.87 -0.90
CA ALA A 19 14.90 -17.84 0.18
C ALA A 19 14.91 -19.30 -0.33
N GLU A 20 14.37 -19.55 -1.52
CA GLU A 20 14.47 -20.85 -2.19
C GLU A 20 15.93 -21.22 -2.53
N GLU A 21 16.70 -20.32 -3.16
CA GLU A 21 18.12 -20.60 -3.44
C GLU A 21 18.94 -20.75 -2.16
N PHE A 22 18.66 -19.94 -1.11
CA PHE A 22 19.30 -20.09 0.20
C PHE A 22 19.05 -21.49 0.81
N SER A 23 17.80 -21.93 0.80
CA SER A 23 17.40 -23.25 1.34
C SER A 23 18.01 -24.40 0.54
N LEU A 24 18.01 -24.31 -0.79
CA LEU A 24 18.62 -25.31 -1.68
C LEU A 24 20.14 -25.41 -1.47
N LEU A 25 20.82 -24.28 -1.27
CA LEU A 25 22.26 -24.25 -0.97
C LEU A 25 22.54 -24.83 0.42
N LEU A 26 21.71 -24.55 1.41
CA LEU A 26 21.85 -25.06 2.77
C LEU A 26 21.82 -26.60 2.78
N THR A 27 20.77 -27.21 2.19
CA THR A 27 20.61 -28.67 2.11
C THR A 27 21.71 -29.36 1.30
N ARG A 28 22.31 -28.69 0.30
CA ARG A 28 23.35 -29.27 -0.56
C ARG A 28 24.78 -29.18 -0.03
N ASN A 29 25.04 -28.43 1.04
CA ASN A 29 26.40 -28.11 1.48
C ASN A 29 26.76 -28.65 2.88
N GLU A 30 25.89 -29.45 3.53
CA GLU A 30 26.12 -30.00 4.88
C GLU A 30 26.63 -28.95 5.89
N ILE A 31 25.95 -27.78 5.92
CA ILE A 31 26.45 -26.63 6.66
C ILE A 31 26.04 -26.73 8.14
N PHE A 32 27.02 -26.96 9.01
CA PHE A 32 26.88 -27.00 10.47
C PHE A 32 26.85 -25.60 11.12
N ASP A 33 26.24 -24.61 10.45
CA ASP A 33 26.04 -23.28 11.03
C ASP A 33 24.92 -23.32 12.10
N SER A 34 25.04 -22.49 13.14
CA SER A 34 23.94 -22.31 14.10
C SER A 34 22.80 -21.50 13.50
N GLU A 35 21.58 -21.61 14.05
CA GLU A 35 20.41 -20.86 13.55
C GLU A 35 20.67 -19.34 13.49
N VAL A 36 21.38 -18.79 14.49
CA VAL A 36 21.78 -17.37 14.54
C VAL A 36 22.72 -17.01 13.38
N GLN A 37 23.64 -17.91 13.01
CA GLN A 37 24.53 -17.72 11.85
C GLN A 37 23.74 -17.81 10.54
N LEU A 38 22.80 -18.75 10.42
CA LEU A 38 21.93 -18.87 9.25
C LEU A 38 21.05 -17.63 9.05
N VAL A 39 20.41 -17.13 10.12
CA VAL A 39 19.67 -15.86 10.12
C VAL A 39 20.58 -14.70 9.71
N SER A 40 21.78 -14.60 10.30
CA SER A 40 22.72 -13.51 9.98
C SER A 40 23.14 -13.52 8.50
N ARG A 41 23.39 -14.71 7.93
CA ARG A 41 23.66 -14.86 6.49
C ARG A 41 22.45 -14.54 5.62
N PHE A 42 21.27 -14.99 6.01
CA PHE A 42 20.02 -14.73 5.30
C PHE A 42 19.77 -13.21 5.22
N ILE A 43 19.80 -12.52 6.36
CA ILE A 43 19.62 -11.05 6.42
C ILE A 43 20.73 -10.35 5.61
N GLY A 44 22.00 -10.73 5.80
CA GLY A 44 23.13 -10.14 5.07
C GLY A 44 23.09 -10.34 3.54
N GLY A 45 22.28 -11.28 3.03
CA GLY A 45 22.04 -11.48 1.60
C GLY A 45 20.87 -10.69 1.02
N LEU A 46 19.96 -10.14 1.83
CA LEU A 46 18.82 -9.34 1.39
C LEU A 46 19.25 -7.99 0.79
N ARG A 47 18.33 -7.27 0.13
CA ARG A 47 18.54 -5.87 -0.28
C ARG A 47 18.74 -4.96 0.93
N THR A 48 19.60 -3.96 0.81
CA THR A 48 19.94 -2.98 1.87
C THR A 48 18.72 -2.30 2.50
N GLN A 49 17.69 -1.97 1.72
CA GLN A 49 16.44 -1.42 2.24
C GLN A 49 15.74 -2.36 3.22
N ILE A 50 15.73 -3.66 2.92
CA ILE A 50 15.14 -4.70 3.79
C ILE A 50 16.05 -4.97 4.99
N GLN A 51 17.38 -5.02 4.81
CA GLN A 51 18.34 -5.13 5.92
C GLN A 51 18.16 -4.00 6.95
N ASN A 52 18.01 -2.76 6.48
CA ASN A 52 17.80 -1.60 7.35
C ASN A 52 16.49 -1.70 8.14
N ALA A 53 15.40 -2.17 7.53
CA ALA A 53 14.14 -2.40 8.26
C ALA A 53 14.24 -3.59 9.24
N MET A 54 14.95 -4.65 8.86
CA MET A 54 15.21 -5.82 9.71
C MET A 54 16.05 -5.48 10.94
N SER A 55 16.89 -4.43 10.91
CA SER A 55 17.74 -4.03 12.05
C SER A 55 16.99 -3.66 13.34
N GLN A 56 15.68 -3.40 13.25
CA GLN A 56 14.81 -3.12 14.40
C GLN A 56 14.26 -4.39 15.07
N PHE A 57 14.60 -5.57 14.55
CA PHE A 57 14.05 -6.86 14.96
C PHE A 57 15.17 -7.88 15.12
N ASP A 58 14.99 -8.79 16.08
CA ASP A 58 15.91 -9.90 16.34
C ASP A 58 15.20 -11.23 16.03
N PRO A 59 15.07 -11.61 14.74
CA PRO A 59 14.42 -12.86 14.36
C PRO A 59 15.29 -14.05 14.77
N LEU A 60 14.71 -15.01 15.48
CA LEU A 60 15.47 -16.15 16.00
C LEU A 60 15.60 -17.32 15.01
N THR A 61 14.89 -17.27 13.89
CA THR A 61 14.88 -18.33 12.87
C THR A 61 14.85 -17.79 11.44
N VAL A 62 15.37 -18.55 10.48
CA VAL A 62 15.35 -18.18 9.05
C VAL A 62 13.92 -18.02 8.54
N ALA A 63 12.99 -18.87 8.98
CA ALA A 63 11.57 -18.77 8.62
C ALA A 63 10.91 -17.49 9.15
N GLU A 64 11.31 -16.99 10.32
CA GLU A 64 10.85 -15.71 10.82
C GLU A 64 11.44 -14.54 10.02
N ALA A 65 12.75 -14.58 9.75
CA ALA A 65 13.43 -13.57 8.95
C ALA A 65 12.84 -13.47 7.53
N HIS A 66 12.52 -14.60 6.91
CA HIS A 66 11.87 -14.68 5.60
C HIS A 66 10.48 -14.01 5.60
N ARG A 67 9.58 -14.38 6.51
CA ARG A 67 8.24 -13.76 6.60
C ARG A 67 8.30 -12.24 6.80
N ARG A 68 9.20 -11.76 7.65
CA ARG A 68 9.41 -10.32 7.88
C ARG A 68 9.98 -9.63 6.63
N ALA A 69 10.95 -10.24 5.95
CA ALA A 69 11.54 -9.72 4.72
C ALA A 69 10.50 -9.61 3.58
N VAL A 70 9.61 -10.59 3.41
CA VAL A 70 8.49 -10.54 2.45
C VAL A 70 7.52 -9.39 2.77
N ALA A 71 7.19 -9.19 4.04
CA ALA A 71 6.34 -8.08 4.47
C ALA A 71 6.96 -6.71 4.12
N PHE A 72 8.27 -6.52 4.37
CA PHE A 72 8.98 -5.30 4.00
C PHE A 72 9.09 -5.12 2.48
N GLU A 73 9.35 -6.18 1.71
CA GLU A 73 9.39 -6.09 0.25
C GLU A 73 8.05 -5.58 -0.30
N ASN A 74 6.93 -6.07 0.22
CA ASN A 74 5.61 -5.60 -0.16
C ASN A 74 5.34 -4.16 0.30
N GLN A 75 5.75 -3.79 1.51
CA GLN A 75 5.64 -2.41 2.00
C GLN A 75 6.42 -1.41 1.12
N PHE A 76 7.62 -1.76 0.66
CA PHE A 76 8.43 -0.90 -0.22
C PHE A 76 7.88 -0.81 -1.65
N LYS A 77 7.33 -1.91 -2.19
CA LYS A 77 6.57 -1.90 -3.46
C LYS A 77 5.38 -0.93 -3.35
N SER A 78 4.54 -1.07 -2.32
CA SER A 78 3.38 -0.19 -2.11
C SER A 78 3.77 1.26 -1.84
N SER A 79 4.81 1.54 -1.05
CA SER A 79 5.24 2.91 -0.74
C SER A 79 5.63 3.73 -1.98
N THR A 80 6.06 3.07 -3.06
CA THR A 80 6.39 3.73 -4.33
C THR A 80 5.13 4.02 -5.16
N GLN A 81 4.07 3.23 -4.99
CA GLN A 81 2.81 3.33 -5.74
C GLN A 81 1.72 4.18 -5.03
N ASN A 82 1.76 4.24 -3.70
CA ASN A 82 0.69 4.80 -2.86
C ASN A 82 0.89 6.26 -2.45
N TRP A 83 1.95 6.95 -2.89
CA TRP A 83 2.00 8.40 -2.74
C TRP A 83 1.20 9.03 -3.88
N PRO A 84 -0.01 9.60 -3.64
CA PRO A 84 -0.57 10.53 -4.60
C PRO A 84 0.41 11.70 -4.66
N SER A 85 1.21 11.75 -5.73
CA SER A 85 1.79 13.01 -6.17
C SER A 85 0.61 13.91 -6.53
N SER A 86 0.09 14.59 -5.51
CA SER A 86 -0.82 15.70 -5.66
C SER A 86 0.01 16.80 -6.31
N SER A 87 0.13 16.67 -7.63
CA SER A 87 0.43 17.75 -8.53
C SER A 87 -0.60 18.82 -8.24
N ARG A 88 -0.26 19.72 -7.31
CA ARG A 88 -0.94 20.98 -7.11
C ARG A 88 -0.78 21.75 -8.40
N ALA A 89 -1.69 21.48 -9.34
CA ALA A 89 -1.81 22.24 -10.56
C ALA A 89 -1.95 23.69 -10.14
N ARG A 90 -0.90 24.49 -10.38
CA ARG A 90 -0.99 25.94 -10.21
C ARG A 90 -2.13 26.39 -11.12
N PRO A 91 -3.22 26.99 -10.59
CA PRO A 91 -4.19 27.62 -11.46
C PRO A 91 -3.46 28.73 -12.24
N PRO A 92 -3.60 28.80 -13.57
CA PRO A 92 -3.07 29.93 -14.31
C PRO A 92 -3.77 31.20 -13.84
N LEU A 93 -2.99 32.25 -13.58
CA LEU A 93 -3.53 33.54 -13.19
C LEU A 93 -4.32 34.12 -14.37
N ALA A 94 -5.63 34.29 -14.21
CA ALA A 94 -6.48 34.78 -15.29
C ALA A 94 -6.16 36.25 -15.62
N SER A 95 -5.74 36.52 -16.85
CA SER A 95 -5.69 37.87 -17.41
C SER A 95 -7.09 38.27 -17.87
N ASN A 96 -7.64 39.32 -17.27
CA ASN A 96 -8.91 39.92 -17.69
C ASN A 96 -8.81 40.49 -19.11
N GLU A 97 -9.71 40.10 -19.99
CA GLU A 97 -10.29 41.04 -20.96
C GLU A 97 -11.74 40.66 -21.26
N ALA A 98 -12.61 41.65 -21.37
CA ALA A 98 -14.06 41.47 -21.49
C ALA A 98 -14.52 41.78 -22.91
N SER A 99 -15.50 41.02 -23.42
CA SER A 99 -16.56 41.53 -24.32
C SER A 99 -17.66 40.50 -24.62
N HIS A 100 -18.91 40.96 -24.45
CA HIS A 100 -20.14 40.74 -25.25
C HIS A 100 -20.31 39.52 -26.19
N ALA A 101 -21.51 38.97 -26.44
CA ALA A 101 -22.85 39.03 -25.82
C ALA A 101 -23.84 38.12 -26.63
N HIS A 102 -25.09 37.96 -26.15
CA HIS A 102 -26.29 37.43 -26.90
C HIS A 102 -26.30 35.92 -27.27
N ALA A 103 -27.44 35.21 -27.36
CA ALA A 103 -28.85 35.49 -27.00
C ALA A 103 -29.61 34.18 -26.69
N SER A 104 -30.82 34.32 -26.12
CA SER A 104 -31.68 33.28 -25.54
C SER A 104 -32.33 32.31 -26.54
N LYS A 105 -32.73 31.12 -26.05
CA LYS A 105 -34.08 30.58 -26.37
C LYS A 105 -34.65 29.65 -25.30
N GLU A 106 -35.93 29.88 -25.05
CA GLU A 106 -36.87 29.24 -24.12
C GLU A 106 -37.58 28.07 -24.82
N ASN A 107 -37.99 27.01 -24.08
CA ASN A 107 -39.40 26.60 -23.94
C ASN A 107 -39.61 25.27 -23.16
N ASN A 108 -40.25 25.40 -22.00
CA ASN A 108 -41.32 24.61 -21.38
C ASN A 108 -41.35 23.05 -21.33
N GLU A 109 -41.95 22.62 -20.23
CA GLU A 109 -42.26 21.29 -19.70
C GLU A 109 -43.49 20.63 -20.38
N THR A 110 -43.63 19.31 -20.32
CA THR A 110 -44.79 18.59 -19.75
C THR A 110 -44.72 17.07 -20.00
N GLY A 111 -45.06 16.29 -18.96
CA GLY A 111 -45.04 14.82 -19.01
C GLY A 111 -45.59 14.19 -17.72
N VAL A 112 -46.79 14.61 -17.29
CA VAL A 112 -47.42 14.16 -16.03
C VAL A 112 -48.48 13.09 -16.28
N THR A 113 -48.44 12.00 -15.50
CA THR A 113 -49.55 11.15 -14.96
C THR A 113 -49.01 9.73 -14.67
N ARG A 114 -49.43 8.97 -13.65
CA ARG A 114 -50.39 9.15 -12.55
C ARG A 114 -49.99 8.25 -11.35
N ALA A 115 -50.59 8.43 -10.17
CA ALA A 115 -50.18 7.79 -8.90
C ALA A 115 -51.02 6.54 -8.50
N VAL A 116 -50.76 6.03 -7.26
CA VAL A 116 -51.43 4.94 -6.50
C VAL A 116 -50.92 3.50 -6.82
N GLY A 117 -50.64 2.59 -5.86
CA GLY A 117 -50.54 2.66 -4.39
C GLY A 117 -50.70 1.30 -3.67
N SER A 118 -50.12 1.14 -2.47
CA SER A 118 -50.39 0.10 -1.42
C SER A 118 -49.53 -1.19 -1.30
N THR A 119 -48.45 -1.05 -0.52
CA THR A 119 -48.08 -1.78 0.73
C THR A 119 -48.20 -3.31 0.90
N LYS A 120 -47.02 -3.94 1.16
CA LYS A 120 -46.69 -5.02 2.15
C LYS A 120 -45.20 -5.43 2.03
N GLN A 121 -44.45 -5.97 3.02
CA GLN A 121 -44.68 -6.20 4.46
C GLN A 121 -43.35 -6.35 5.27
N ALA A 122 -43.28 -5.79 6.49
CA ALA A 122 -42.56 -6.26 7.70
C ALA A 122 -41.04 -6.63 7.75
N THR A 123 -40.22 -5.69 8.30
CA THR A 123 -39.21 -5.82 9.41
C THR A 123 -38.16 -6.95 9.50
N PRO A 124 -37.00 -6.75 10.17
CA PRO A 124 -36.05 -5.62 10.06
C PRO A 124 -34.57 -6.09 9.99
N ALA A 125 -33.67 -5.27 9.42
CA ALA A 125 -32.22 -5.41 9.58
C ALA A 125 -31.66 -4.11 10.20
N GLU A 126 -30.84 -4.21 11.26
CA GLU A 126 -30.22 -3.04 11.91
C GLU A 126 -28.98 -2.60 11.10
N ASP A 127 -29.21 -1.62 10.22
CA ASP A 127 -28.16 -0.93 9.48
C ASP A 127 -27.26 -0.06 10.40
N LEU A 128 -25.95 -0.34 10.31
CA LEU A 128 -24.91 0.69 10.14
C LEU A 128 -25.15 2.05 10.83
N ARG A 129 -24.96 2.12 12.16
CA ARG A 129 -24.81 3.40 12.87
C ARG A 129 -23.52 4.14 12.49
N ARG A 130 -23.54 4.81 11.33
CA ARG A 130 -22.58 5.85 10.95
C ARG A 130 -22.53 6.92 12.03
N SER A 131 -21.37 7.06 12.66
CA SER A 131 -21.11 8.11 13.66
C SER A 131 -21.12 9.50 13.01
N ASN A 132 -22.23 10.22 13.15
CA ASN A 132 -22.38 11.58 12.62
C ASN A 132 -21.82 12.63 13.59
N ARG A 133 -20.53 12.53 13.93
CA ARG A 133 -19.83 13.53 14.78
C ARG A 133 -19.18 14.60 13.89
N PRO A 134 -19.54 15.89 14.02
CA PRO A 134 -18.84 16.95 13.32
C PRO A 134 -17.39 17.07 13.83
N ASN A 135 -16.45 17.17 12.90
CA ASN A 135 -15.02 17.21 13.18
C ASN A 135 -14.61 18.58 13.75
N ALA A 136 -14.30 18.64 15.04
CA ALA A 136 -14.02 19.88 15.77
C ALA A 136 -12.51 20.12 15.98
N LEU A 137 -11.74 20.27 14.89
CA LEU A 137 -10.40 20.86 14.98
C LEU A 137 -10.51 22.39 15.06
N ARG A 138 -10.26 22.96 16.24
CA ARG A 138 -10.05 24.40 16.42
C ARG A 138 -8.55 24.69 16.43
N CYS A 139 -8.04 25.18 15.30
CA CYS A 139 -6.70 25.75 15.24
C CYS A 139 -6.75 27.20 15.74
N TYR A 140 -5.88 27.54 16.70
CA TYR A 140 -5.61 28.93 17.08
C TYR A 140 -4.22 29.29 16.57
N THR A 141 -4.13 30.31 15.71
CA THR A 141 -2.87 30.91 15.26
C THR A 141 -2.53 32.10 16.16
N CYS A 142 -1.26 32.22 16.54
CA CYS A 142 -0.67 33.43 17.11
C CYS A 142 -0.28 34.41 16.00
#